data_AF-A6NY81-F1
#
_entry.id   AF-A6NY81-F1
#
_cell.length_a   1.000
_cell.length_b   1.000
_cell.length_c   1.000
_cell.angle_alpha   90.00
_cell.angle_beta   90.00
_cell.angle_gamma   90.00
#
_symmetry.space_group_name_H-M   'P 1'
#
loop_
_entity.id
_entity.type
_entity.pdbx_description
1 polymer ?
#
loop_
_entity_poly.entity_id
_entity_poly.type
_entity_poly.pdbx_seq_one_letter_code
_entity_poly.pdbx_strand_id
1 'polypeptide(L)'
;MDCGEYYGKTLEELHQQITTLHLSNQNICICSPPMHGKTVWSYSCIQNLFRQRLPVVPLWDVLELRRMMYDYDLGRSDSADFYDVKYLFLKIPAEVTYQVRTTIATIIDRRVRKGNSTIFIYNGTWSNLTFGDEQGILKGLQGDGSFSSIKVYNYWKRSE
;
A
#
# COMPACT_ATOMS: atom_id res chain seq x y z
N MET A 1 15.82 19.20 4.57
CA MET A 1 14.71 18.22 4.73
C MET A 1 14.78 17.25 3.56
N ASP A 2 15.12 15.99 3.83
CA ASP A 2 15.51 14.98 2.84
C ASP A 2 14.39 14.58 1.86
N CYS A 3 13.12 14.81 2.21
CA CYS A 3 11.99 14.82 1.29
C CYS A 3 11.35 16.20 1.44
N GLY A 4 11.37 17.04 0.40
CA GLY A 4 10.94 18.45 0.49
C GLY A 4 9.50 18.64 1.00
N GLU A 5 9.08 19.89 1.21
CA GLU A 5 7.76 20.23 1.79
C GLU A 5 6.56 19.53 1.13
N TYR A 6 6.69 19.19 -0.16
CA TYR A 6 5.70 18.46 -0.93
C TYR A 6 5.33 17.09 -0.34
N TYR A 7 6.29 16.40 0.31
CA TYR A 7 6.03 15.11 0.96
C TYR A 7 5.04 15.24 2.12
N GLY A 8 5.27 16.22 3.01
CA GLY A 8 4.38 16.48 4.14
C GLY A 8 2.97 16.83 3.69
N LYS A 9 2.84 17.76 2.73
CA LYS A 9 1.54 18.16 2.15
C LYS A 9 0.81 16.98 1.51
N THR A 10 1.52 16.14 0.76
CA THR A 10 0.89 14.97 0.14
C THR A 10 0.37 13.98 1.18
N LEU A 11 1.15 13.71 2.24
CA LEU A 11 0.70 12.82 3.31
C LEU A 11 -0.49 13.40 4.09
N GLU A 12 -0.52 14.71 4.31
CA GLU A 12 -1.64 15.40 4.95
C GLU A 12 -2.91 15.32 4.10
N GLU A 13 -2.81 15.61 2.80
CA GLU A 13 -3.92 15.48 1.85
C GLU A 13 -4.45 14.04 1.80
N LEU A 14 -3.55 13.05 1.68
CA LEU A 14 -3.95 11.64 1.67
C LEU A 14 -4.59 11.23 3.01
N HIS A 15 -4.05 11.70 4.13
CA HIS A 15 -4.65 11.44 5.45
C HIS A 15 -6.07 11.99 5.52
N GLN A 16 -6.28 13.23 5.07
CA GLN A 16 -7.60 13.85 5.03
C GLN A 16 -8.56 13.07 4.11
N GLN A 17 -8.12 12.69 2.91
CA GLN A 17 -8.95 11.94 1.97
C GLN A 17 -9.32 10.54 2.49
N ILE A 18 -8.42 9.85 3.21
CA ILE A 18 -8.69 8.55 3.81
C ILE A 18 -9.65 8.70 4.99
N THR A 19 -9.39 9.63 5.91
CA THR A 19 -10.21 9.84 7.10
C THR A 19 -11.60 10.38 6.80
N THR A 20 -11.77 11.10 5.69
CA THR A 20 -13.08 11.56 5.21
C THR A 20 -13.75 10.59 4.23
N LEU A 21 -13.13 9.43 3.97
CA LEU A 21 -13.62 8.37 3.09
C LEU A 21 -13.78 8.75 1.61
N HIS A 22 -13.21 9.89 1.19
CA HIS A 22 -13.22 10.34 -0.20
C HIS A 22 -12.29 9.50 -1.09
N LEU A 23 -11.21 8.97 -0.52
CA LEU A 23 -10.29 8.10 -1.24
C LEU A 23 -10.90 6.70 -1.44
N SER A 24 -11.80 6.52 -2.38
CA SER A 24 -12.43 5.23 -2.66
C SER A 24 -11.91 4.62 -3.95
N ASN A 25 -11.81 3.29 -3.99
CA ASN A 25 -11.40 2.52 -5.17
C ASN A 25 -10.05 2.93 -5.75
N GLN A 26 -9.11 3.36 -4.89
CA GLN A 26 -7.80 3.82 -5.32
C GLN A 26 -6.69 3.03 -4.63
N ASN A 27 -5.75 2.54 -5.44
CA ASN A 27 -4.53 1.90 -4.96
C ASN A 27 -3.37 2.88 -5.05
N ILE A 28 -2.63 3.01 -3.95
CA ILE A 28 -1.56 3.99 -3.82
C ILE A 28 -0.30 3.29 -3.38
N CYS A 29 0.84 3.67 -3.93
CA CYS A 29 2.16 3.28 -3.44
C CYS A 29 2.98 4.51 -3.07
N ILE A 30 3.34 4.61 -1.79
CA ILE A 30 4.17 5.69 -1.25
C ILE A 30 5.60 5.16 -1.11
N CYS A 31 6.45 5.59 -2.03
CA CYS A 31 7.88 5.28 -2.06
C CYS A 31 8.64 6.47 -1.49
N SER A 32 9.25 6.32 -0.32
CA SER A 32 10.20 7.33 0.20
C SER A 32 11.32 6.66 0.99
N PRO A 33 12.42 7.35 1.31
CA PRO A 33 13.52 6.76 2.07
C PRO A 33 13.07 6.27 3.47
N PRO A 34 13.79 5.33 4.09
CA PRO A 34 13.50 4.87 5.44
C PRO A 34 13.50 6.05 6.45
N MET A 35 12.82 5.87 7.59
CA MET A 35 12.77 6.87 8.68
C MET A 35 12.03 8.19 8.38
N HIS A 36 11.16 8.23 7.36
CA HIS A 36 10.40 9.43 6.98
C HIS A 36 8.92 9.42 7.44
N GLY A 37 8.59 8.77 8.56
CA GLY A 37 7.26 8.85 9.17
C GLY A 37 6.10 8.10 8.48
N LYS A 38 6.29 7.47 7.30
CA LYS A 38 5.23 6.71 6.58
C LYS A 38 4.51 5.68 7.46
N THR A 39 5.26 4.97 8.30
CA THR A 39 4.71 3.96 9.23
C THR A 39 3.80 4.63 10.26
N VAL A 40 4.28 5.72 10.88
CA VAL A 40 3.52 6.49 11.87
C VAL A 40 2.26 7.07 11.24
N TRP A 41 2.37 7.62 10.03
CA TRP A 41 1.25 8.12 9.24
C TRP A 41 0.20 7.03 8.97
N SER A 42 0.63 5.82 8.59
CA SER A 42 -0.28 4.68 8.34
C SER A 42 -1.05 4.30 9.60
N TYR A 43 -0.37 4.20 10.75
CA TYR A 43 -1.03 3.94 12.03
C TYR A 43 -1.99 5.06 12.43
N SER A 44 -1.64 6.32 12.18
CA SER A 44 -2.53 7.46 12.44
C SER A 44 -3.83 7.35 11.61
N CYS A 45 -3.72 6.98 10.32
CA CYS A 45 -4.90 6.73 9.48
C CYS A 45 -5.77 5.60 10.04
N ILE A 46 -5.15 4.47 10.40
CA ILE A 46 -5.84 3.29 10.96
C ILE A 46 -6.56 3.66 12.26
N GLN A 47 -5.92 4.41 13.17
CA GLN A 47 -6.52 4.85 14.42
C GLN A 47 -7.73 5.76 14.19
N ASN A 48 -7.65 6.68 13.23
CA ASN A 48 -8.78 7.55 12.90
C ASN A 48 -9.95 6.79 12.28
N LEU A 49 -9.69 5.84 11.38
CA LEU A 49 -10.72 4.95 10.82
C LEU A 49 -11.37 4.09 11.92
N PHE A 50 -10.57 3.56 12.85
CA PHE A 50 -11.07 2.80 14.00
C PHE A 50 -11.97 3.64 14.91
N ARG A 51 -11.59 4.90 15.18
CA ARG A 51 -12.43 5.86 15.94
C ARG A 51 -13.78 6.11 15.29
N GLN A 52 -13.84 6.05 13.96
CA GLN A 52 -15.08 6.15 13.18
C GLN A 52 -15.89 4.84 13.12
N ARG A 53 -15.47 3.80 13.87
CA ARG A 53 -16.09 2.46 13.90
C ARG A 53 -16.05 1.72 12.56
N LEU A 54 -15.09 2.04 11.70
CA LEU A 54 -14.85 1.27 10.48
C LEU A 54 -14.00 0.03 10.78
N PRO A 55 -14.24 -1.09 10.07
CA PRO A 55 -13.39 -2.26 10.19
C PRO A 55 -12.00 -1.92 9.64
N VAL A 56 -10.99 -2.15 10.47
CA VAL A 56 -9.59 -1.92 10.14
C VAL A 56 -8.76 -3.13 10.56
N VAL A 57 -7.61 -3.26 9.92
CA VAL A 57 -6.61 -4.27 10.21
C VAL A 57 -5.27 -3.59 10.51
N PRO A 58 -4.37 -4.24 11.26
CA PRO A 58 -3.04 -3.69 11.50
C PRO A 58 -2.22 -3.62 10.20
N LEU A 59 -1.16 -2.81 10.25
CA LEU A 59 -0.18 -2.73 9.18
C LEU A 59 0.62 -4.04 9.12
N TRP A 60 0.49 -4.77 8.01
CA TRP A 60 1.25 -6.00 7.74
C TRP A 60 2.32 -5.80 6.67
N ASP A 61 3.34 -6.65 6.68
CA ASP A 61 4.25 -6.76 5.55
C ASP A 61 3.62 -7.62 4.43
N VAL A 62 3.93 -7.33 3.17
CA VAL A 62 3.34 -8.03 2.00
C VAL A 62 3.53 -9.56 2.06
N LEU A 63 4.65 -10.04 2.61
CA LEU A 63 4.93 -11.47 2.74
C LEU A 63 4.10 -12.13 3.85
N GLU A 64 3.74 -11.40 4.91
CA GLU A 64 2.80 -11.88 5.93
C GLU A 64 1.41 -12.03 5.33
N LEU A 65 0.98 -11.01 4.58
CA LEU A 65 -0.28 -11.08 3.84
C LEU A 65 -0.31 -12.27 2.89
N ARG A 66 0.78 -12.52 2.15
CA ARG A 66 0.87 -13.68 1.26
C ARG A 66 0.61 -15.00 2.00
N ARG A 67 1.17 -15.16 3.20
CA ARG A 67 0.96 -16.36 4.03
C ARG A 67 -0.52 -16.49 4.42
N MET A 68 -1.13 -15.40 4.89
CA MET A 68 -2.56 -15.38 5.25
C MET A 68 -3.47 -15.66 4.05
N MET A 69 -3.15 -15.10 2.87
CA MET A 69 -3.87 -15.39 1.63
C MET A 69 -3.79 -16.88 1.26
N TYR A 70 -2.61 -17.48 1.42
CA TYR A 70 -2.40 -18.90 1.11
C TYR A 70 -3.14 -19.81 2.08
N ASP A 71 -3.12 -19.49 3.38
CA ASP A 71 -3.86 -20.26 4.39
C ASP A 71 -5.38 -20.14 4.18
N TYR A 72 -5.88 -18.97 3.78
CA TYR A 72 -7.28 -18.78 3.38
C TYR A 72 -7.64 -19.58 2.13
N ASP A 73 -6.82 -19.50 1.07
CA ASP A 73 -7.07 -20.21 -0.19
C ASP A 73 -7.04 -21.74 -0.01
N LEU A 74 -6.30 -22.25 0.98
CA LEU A 74 -6.26 -23.68 1.36
C LEU A 74 -7.34 -24.09 2.36
N GLY A 75 -8.21 -23.17 2.81
CA GLY A 75 -9.25 -23.45 3.81
C GLY A 75 -8.70 -23.75 5.21
N ARG A 76 -7.48 -23.28 5.52
CA ARG A 76 -6.87 -23.38 6.86
C ARG A 76 -7.24 -22.23 7.78
N SER A 77 -7.78 -21.16 7.22
CA SER A 77 -8.28 -19.98 7.94
C SER A 77 -9.64 -19.59 7.40
N ASP A 78 -10.60 -19.36 8.29
CA ASP A 78 -11.95 -18.90 7.92
C ASP A 78 -12.04 -17.37 7.85
N SER A 79 -11.09 -16.64 8.44
CA SER A 79 -11.08 -15.17 8.42
C SER A 79 -10.26 -14.62 7.25
N ALA A 80 -10.86 -13.66 6.55
CA ALA A 80 -10.27 -12.97 5.40
C ALA A 80 -10.51 -11.47 5.47
N ASP A 81 -10.44 -10.92 6.69
CA ASP A 81 -10.74 -9.51 7.00
C ASP A 81 -9.97 -8.53 6.09
N PHE A 82 -8.78 -8.94 5.65
CA PHE A 82 -7.93 -8.21 4.72
C PHE A 82 -8.49 -8.07 3.29
N TYR A 83 -9.52 -8.81 2.89
CA TYR A 83 -10.26 -8.55 1.65
C TYR A 83 -11.42 -7.57 1.83
N ASP A 84 -11.99 -7.49 3.02
CA ASP A 84 -13.27 -6.80 3.26
C ASP A 84 -13.11 -5.41 3.86
N VAL A 85 -11.99 -5.13 4.55
CA VAL A 85 -11.70 -3.77 5.02
C VAL A 85 -11.64 -2.76 3.87
N LYS A 86 -12.21 -1.56 4.07
CA LYS A 86 -12.24 -0.49 3.07
C LYS A 86 -10.84 0.02 2.70
N TYR A 87 -9.96 0.12 3.70
CA TYR A 87 -8.58 0.55 3.55
C TYR A 87 -7.64 -0.51 4.12
N LEU A 88 -6.76 -1.04 3.27
CA LEU A 88 -5.70 -1.95 3.68
C LEU A 88 -4.36 -1.24 3.52
N PHE A 89 -3.58 -1.17 4.60
CA PHE A 89 -2.21 -0.67 4.58
C PHE A 89 -1.24 -1.83 4.56
N LEU A 90 -0.31 -1.83 3.61
CA LEU A 90 0.71 -2.88 3.47
C LEU A 90 2.09 -2.26 3.35
N LYS A 91 3.04 -2.83 4.08
CA LYS A 91 4.44 -2.48 3.96
C LYS A 91 5.15 -3.43 3.02
N ILE A 92 5.81 -2.86 2.03
CA ILE A 92 6.63 -3.62 1.08
C ILE A 92 8.01 -3.84 1.71
N PRO A 93 8.51 -5.09 1.80
CA PRO A 93 9.84 -5.36 2.33
C PRO A 93 10.93 -4.76 1.44
N ALA A 94 12.12 -4.51 2.01
CA ALA A 94 13.25 -3.96 1.26
C ALA A 94 13.70 -4.91 0.13
N GLU A 95 13.69 -6.23 0.41
CA GLU A 95 13.98 -7.26 -0.56
C GLU A 95 12.74 -7.53 -1.43
N VAL A 96 12.78 -7.04 -2.66
CA VAL A 96 11.67 -7.18 -3.62
C VAL A 96 11.92 -8.38 -4.52
N THR A 97 11.38 -9.52 -4.10
CA THR A 97 11.39 -10.76 -4.90
C THR A 97 10.21 -10.79 -5.87
N TYR A 98 10.26 -11.70 -6.85
CA TYR A 98 9.13 -11.99 -7.74
C TYR A 98 7.82 -12.22 -6.96
N GLN A 99 7.92 -12.95 -5.85
CA GLN A 99 6.80 -13.28 -4.97
C GLN A 99 6.13 -12.04 -4.37
N VAL A 100 6.91 -11.01 -4.03
CA VAL A 100 6.36 -9.73 -3.53
C VAL A 100 5.57 -9.04 -4.63
N ARG A 101 6.13 -8.95 -5.84
CA ARG A 101 5.47 -8.32 -7.01
C ARG A 101 4.14 -8.99 -7.36
N THR A 102 4.14 -10.33 -7.43
CA THR A 102 2.91 -11.09 -7.71
C THR A 102 1.87 -10.92 -6.62
N THR A 103 2.29 -10.87 -5.35
CA THR A 103 1.35 -10.70 -4.22
C THR A 103 0.67 -9.34 -4.28
N ILE A 104 1.43 -8.27 -4.59
CA ILE A 104 0.89 -6.91 -4.79
C ILE A 104 -0.15 -6.91 -5.91
N ALA A 105 0.15 -7.52 -7.06
CA ALA A 105 -0.79 -7.61 -8.18
C ALA A 105 -2.08 -8.36 -7.79
N THR A 106 -1.93 -9.53 -7.15
CA THR A 106 -3.07 -10.36 -6.75
C THR A 106 -3.96 -9.68 -5.72
N ILE A 107 -3.39 -9.03 -4.70
CA ILE A 107 -4.21 -8.38 -3.66
C ILE A 107 -4.99 -7.20 -4.23
N ILE A 108 -4.40 -6.42 -5.15
CA ILE A 108 -5.09 -5.34 -5.86
C ILE A 108 -6.27 -5.92 -6.64
N ASP A 109 -6.04 -6.91 -7.50
CA ASP A 109 -7.09 -7.48 -8.35
C ASP A 109 -8.25 -8.04 -7.52
N ARG A 110 -7.96 -8.73 -6.41
CA ARG A 110 -9.01 -9.28 -5.53
C ARG A 110 -9.78 -8.19 -4.78
N ARG A 111 -9.14 -7.10 -4.34
CA ARG A 111 -9.78 -6.03 -3.55
C ARG A 111 -10.53 -5.01 -4.41
N VAL A 112 -10.04 -4.72 -5.62
CA VAL A 112 -10.70 -3.81 -6.57
C VAL A 112 -12.09 -4.30 -6.95
N ARG A 113 -12.26 -5.62 -7.12
CA ARG A 113 -13.58 -6.23 -7.38
C ARG A 113 -14.60 -5.99 -6.27
N LYS A 114 -14.14 -5.74 -5.04
CA LYS A 114 -14.96 -5.41 -3.87
C LYS A 114 -15.08 -3.89 -3.62
N GLY A 115 -14.47 -3.05 -4.46
CA GLY A 115 -14.46 -1.60 -4.27
C GLY A 115 -13.60 -1.14 -3.08
N ASN A 116 -12.54 -1.89 -2.77
CA ASN A 116 -11.68 -1.63 -1.61
C ASN A 116 -10.32 -1.07 -2.04
N SER A 117 -9.82 -0.09 -1.27
CA SER A 117 -8.56 0.62 -1.54
C SER A 117 -7.37 -0.06 -0.86
N THR A 118 -6.21 -0.07 -1.52
CA THR A 118 -4.98 -0.66 -0.96
C THR A 118 -3.84 0.37 -1.01
N ILE A 119 -3.25 0.65 0.16
CA ILE A 119 -2.16 1.61 0.32
C ILE A 119 -0.88 0.85 0.65
N PHE A 120 0.10 0.95 -0.23
CA PHE A 120 1.43 0.40 -0.07
C PHE A 120 2.39 1.46 0.44
N ILE A 121 3.23 1.10 1.41
CA ILE A 121 4.36 1.92 1.85
C ILE A 121 5.66 1.17 1.57
N TYR A 122 6.64 1.86 0.98
CA TYR A 122 7.94 1.28 0.65
C TYR A 122 9.09 2.18 1.08
N ASN A 123 10.14 1.56 1.62
CA ASN A 123 11.36 2.22 2.08
C ASN A 123 12.42 2.24 0.97
N GLY A 124 12.13 2.97 -0.09
CA GLY A 124 12.98 3.10 -1.26
C GLY A 124 12.24 3.87 -2.34
N THR A 125 12.84 4.00 -3.51
CA THR A 125 12.21 4.65 -4.67
C THR A 125 11.39 3.64 -5.48
N TRP A 126 10.52 4.15 -6.35
CA TRP A 126 9.83 3.33 -7.35
C TRP A 126 10.80 2.56 -8.25
N SER A 127 11.96 3.15 -8.57
CA SER A 127 13.00 2.47 -9.36
C SER A 127 13.62 1.30 -8.60
N ASN A 128 13.81 1.39 -7.28
CA ASN A 128 14.24 0.24 -6.48
C ASN A 128 13.17 -0.86 -6.47
N LEU A 129 11.89 -0.49 -6.33
CA LEU A 129 10.77 -1.43 -6.28
C LEU A 129 10.57 -2.19 -7.61
N THR A 130 10.78 -1.51 -8.73
CA THR A 130 10.63 -2.08 -10.09
C THR A 130 11.94 -2.61 -10.67
N PHE A 131 13.04 -2.55 -9.91
CA PHE A 131 14.32 -3.11 -10.34
C PHE A 131 14.19 -4.62 -10.54
N GLY A 132 14.66 -5.15 -11.67
CA GLY A 132 14.55 -6.57 -12.01
C GLY A 132 13.12 -7.07 -12.27
N ASP A 133 12.15 -6.16 -12.48
CA ASP A 133 10.80 -6.52 -12.94
C ASP A 133 10.78 -6.78 -14.46
N GLU A 134 11.41 -7.88 -14.89
CA GLU A 134 11.54 -8.26 -16.30
C GLU A 134 10.19 -8.59 -16.94
N GLN A 135 9.28 -9.18 -16.18
CA GLN A 135 7.92 -9.50 -16.61
C GLN A 135 6.98 -8.29 -16.59
N GLY A 136 7.45 -7.13 -16.12
CA GLY A 136 6.68 -5.89 -16.07
C GLY A 136 5.45 -5.94 -15.18
N ILE A 137 5.45 -6.76 -14.12
CA ILE A 137 4.30 -6.94 -13.23
C ILE A 137 3.96 -5.63 -12.54
N LEU A 138 4.92 -5.00 -11.85
CA LEU A 138 4.67 -3.75 -11.14
C LEU A 138 4.71 -2.55 -12.08
N LYS A 139 5.59 -2.58 -13.09
CA LYS A 139 5.66 -1.52 -14.10
C LYS A 139 4.34 -1.39 -14.87
N GLY A 140 3.71 -2.51 -15.21
CA GLY A 140 2.41 -2.54 -15.91
C GLY A 140 1.24 -2.07 -15.05
N LEU A 141 1.37 -2.11 -13.72
CA LEU A 141 0.33 -1.59 -12.81
C LEU A 141 0.45 -0.09 -12.57
N GLN A 142 1.54 0.58 -12.97
CA GLN A 142 1.68 2.02 -12.73
C GLN A 142 0.63 2.81 -13.51
N GLY A 143 -0.16 3.63 -12.81
CA GLY A 143 -1.22 4.43 -13.42
C GLY A 143 -1.76 5.50 -12.48
N ASP A 144 -3.05 5.80 -12.60
CA ASP A 144 -3.74 6.81 -11.79
C ASP A 144 -4.24 6.28 -10.43
N GLY A 145 -4.13 4.97 -10.20
CA GLY A 145 -4.58 4.28 -8.99
C GLY A 145 -5.98 3.68 -9.10
N SER A 146 -6.70 3.92 -10.20
CA SER A 146 -8.02 3.35 -10.44
C SER A 146 -7.92 1.90 -10.91
N PHE A 147 -8.99 1.13 -10.70
CA PHE A 147 -9.07 -0.29 -11.07
C PHE A 147 -7.82 -1.06 -10.61
N SER A 148 -7.22 -1.86 -11.48
CA SER A 148 -6.00 -2.62 -11.19
C SER A 148 -4.72 -1.79 -11.31
N SER A 149 -4.78 -0.46 -11.40
CA SER A 149 -3.59 0.39 -11.43
C SER A 149 -3.21 0.92 -10.05
N ILE A 150 -1.97 1.39 -9.92
CA ILE A 150 -1.34 1.91 -8.72
C ILE A 150 -0.87 3.33 -9.00
N LYS A 151 -1.34 4.28 -8.19
CA LYS A 151 -0.82 5.65 -8.15
C LYS A 151 0.46 5.69 -7.33
N VAL A 152 1.57 6.05 -7.96
CA VAL A 152 2.88 6.05 -7.30
C VAL A 152 3.27 7.46 -6.88
N TYR A 153 3.47 7.65 -5.57
CA TYR A 153 4.11 8.83 -5.00
C TYR A 153 5.57 8.49 -4.68
N ASN A 154 6.48 8.98 -5.51
CA ASN A 154 7.91 8.65 -5.42
C ASN A 154 8.73 9.84 -4.94
N TYR A 155 9.42 9.66 -3.81
CA TYR A 155 10.29 10.65 -3.22
C TYR A 155 11.70 10.07 -3.06
N TRP A 156 12.71 10.88 -3.37
CA TRP A 156 14.11 10.54 -3.18
C TRP A 156 14.79 11.61 -2.34
N LYS A 157 15.86 11.22 -1.64
CA LYS A 157 16.73 12.17 -0.96
C LYS A 157 17.44 12.99 -2.04
N ARG A 158 17.25 14.31 -2.05
CA ARG A 158 18.13 15.19 -2.83
C ARG A 158 19.52 15.04 -2.22
N SER A 159 20.47 14.50 -2.99
CA SER A 159 21.89 14.70 -2.69
C SER A 159 22.15 16.20 -2.78
N GLU A 160 22.74 16.77 -1.73
CA GLU A 160 23.22 18.16 -1.72
C GLU A 160 24.14 18.46 -2.90
#